data_AF-A0A357C8S0-F1
#
_entry.id   AF-A0A357C8S0-F1
#
_cell.length_a   1.000
_cell.length_b   1.000
_cell.length_c   1.000
_cell.angle_alpha   90.00
_cell.angle_beta   90.00
_cell.angle_gamma   90.00
#
_symmetry.space_group_name_H-M   'P 1'
#
loop_
_entity.id
_entity.type
_entity.pdbx_description
1 polymer ?
#
loop_
_entity_poly.entity_id
_entity_poly.type
_entity_poly.pdbx_seq_one_letter_code
_entity_poly.pdbx_strand_id
1 'polypeptide(L)'
;VDNYFRQPGFDRLFAAIRDKYRSLGRMTGNAYLTDLGKEERAVLSGFLGCKLAGTGTVKIAVAQVDRILRESTFATSLEDLLSAYFEEELVAKSAERAQISSAWESLFAQPERRVANTAVAVWLAELKARKGEGYRVLQTLFKTDRVSAAQTLVIITEALLRLSEGKFLAHGQGGERDGRQGIRLPVFAASLTGDPHALDVDQPAGRLLLSGIAFLAGTAGTVEGAERRRYLLRLAGLLDDDISSQV
;
A
#
# COMPACT_ATOMS: atom_id res chain seq x y z
N VAL A 1 -8.06 33.47 -11.14
CA VAL A 1 -9.47 33.26 -10.72
C VAL A 1 -10.28 34.47 -11.16
N ASP A 2 -11.41 34.26 -11.83
CA ASP A 2 -12.30 35.34 -12.28
C ASP A 2 -12.80 36.18 -11.09
N ASN A 3 -12.89 37.51 -11.26
CA ASN A 3 -13.39 38.45 -10.24
C ASN A 3 -14.83 38.11 -9.80
N TYR A 4 -15.60 37.40 -10.64
CA TYR A 4 -16.92 36.92 -10.29
C TYR A 4 -16.95 36.08 -9.00
N PHE A 5 -15.95 35.20 -8.79
CA PHE A 5 -15.91 34.30 -7.62
C PHE A 5 -15.40 34.96 -6.33
N ARG A 6 -15.11 36.26 -6.36
CA ARG A 6 -14.79 37.05 -5.17
C ARG A 6 -16.03 37.62 -4.47
N GLN A 7 -17.23 37.38 -5.03
CA GLN A 7 -18.49 37.79 -4.40
C GLN A 7 -18.78 37.01 -3.10
N PRO A 8 -19.54 37.60 -2.15
CA PRO A 8 -19.85 36.97 -0.87
C PRO A 8 -20.51 35.60 -1.01
N GLY A 9 -20.05 34.64 -0.21
CA GLY A 9 -20.60 33.27 -0.13
C GLY A 9 -19.83 32.22 -0.95
N PHE A 10 -19.10 32.60 -2.00
CA PHE A 10 -18.32 31.63 -2.79
C PHE A 10 -17.16 31.03 -2.01
N ASP A 11 -16.44 31.83 -1.22
CA ASP A 11 -15.32 31.33 -0.40
C ASP A 11 -15.80 30.22 0.56
N ARG A 12 -16.92 30.44 1.27
CA ARG A 12 -17.52 29.44 2.16
C ARG A 12 -18.00 28.20 1.41
N LEU A 13 -18.65 28.39 0.25
CA LEU A 13 -19.10 27.28 -0.58
C LEU A 13 -17.91 26.42 -1.04
N PHE A 14 -16.88 27.06 -1.58
CA PHE A 14 -15.69 26.40 -2.09
C PHE A 14 -14.87 25.74 -0.99
N ALA A 15 -14.74 26.38 0.18
CA ALA A 15 -14.11 25.77 1.35
C ALA A 15 -14.89 24.52 1.81
N ALA A 16 -16.23 24.59 1.90
CA ALA A 16 -17.04 23.44 2.28
C ALA A 16 -16.95 22.28 1.28
N ILE A 17 -16.88 22.57 -0.02
CA ILE A 17 -16.69 21.56 -1.07
C ILE A 17 -15.27 20.98 -1.00
N ARG A 18 -14.25 21.82 -0.83
CA ARG A 18 -12.85 21.40 -0.70
C ARG A 18 -12.64 20.48 0.50
N ASP A 19 -13.13 20.86 1.67
CA ASP A 19 -12.96 20.07 2.89
C ASP A 19 -13.67 18.72 2.78
N LYS A 20 -14.79 18.70 2.06
CA LYS A 20 -15.46 17.47 1.68
C LYS A 20 -14.63 16.62 0.72
N TYR A 21 -14.03 17.22 -0.30
CA TYR A 21 -13.12 16.52 -1.22
C TYR A 21 -11.92 15.93 -0.46
N ARG A 22 -11.33 16.67 0.49
CA ARG A 22 -10.22 16.21 1.34
C ARG A 22 -10.59 15.05 2.26
N SER A 23 -11.84 14.97 2.71
CA SER A 23 -12.31 13.88 3.59
C SER A 23 -12.73 12.63 2.81
N LEU A 24 -13.50 12.78 1.73
CA LEU A 24 -14.08 11.66 0.98
C LEU A 24 -13.28 11.25 -0.27
N GLY A 25 -12.40 12.11 -0.77
CA GLY A 25 -11.62 11.88 -1.99
C GLY A 25 -12.46 11.85 -3.27
N ARG A 26 -13.67 12.43 -3.27
CA ARG A 26 -14.53 12.50 -4.46
C ARG A 26 -15.39 13.76 -4.45
N MET A 27 -15.55 14.38 -5.62
CA MET A 27 -16.42 15.55 -5.83
C MET A 27 -17.91 15.12 -5.91
N THR A 28 -18.44 14.51 -4.84
CA THR A 28 -19.82 13.98 -4.85
C THR A 28 -20.61 14.31 -3.58
N GLY A 29 -21.94 14.13 -3.66
CA GLY A 29 -22.89 14.42 -2.58
C GLY A 29 -23.15 15.91 -2.39
N ASN A 30 -23.38 16.35 -1.15
CA ASN A 30 -23.75 17.72 -0.82
C ASN A 30 -22.74 18.44 0.08
N ALA A 31 -22.53 19.74 -0.16
CA ALA A 31 -21.92 20.68 0.77
C ALA A 31 -23.01 21.33 1.63
N TYR A 32 -22.68 21.67 2.87
CA TYR A 32 -23.61 22.22 3.84
C TYR A 32 -23.09 23.58 4.30
N LEU A 33 -23.91 24.62 4.18
CA LEU A 33 -23.61 25.97 4.65
C LEU A 33 -24.63 26.35 5.73
N THR A 34 -24.15 26.77 6.90
CA THR A 34 -25.01 27.25 8.00
C THR A 34 -25.04 28.77 8.01
N ASP A 35 -26.14 29.36 8.49
CA ASP A 35 -26.24 30.79 8.77
C ASP A 35 -25.80 31.69 7.59
N LEU A 36 -26.36 31.43 6.40
CA LEU A 36 -26.10 32.25 5.22
C LEU A 36 -26.69 33.66 5.39
N GLY A 37 -25.83 34.67 5.24
CA GLY A 37 -26.24 36.07 5.20
C GLY A 37 -27.22 36.37 4.06
N LYS A 38 -27.89 37.52 4.10
CA LYS A 38 -28.82 37.92 3.01
C LYS A 38 -28.10 38.07 1.67
N GLU A 39 -26.91 38.65 1.69
CA GLU A 39 -26.08 38.89 0.50
C GLU A 39 -25.51 37.58 -0.07
N GLU A 40 -24.88 36.74 0.77
CA GLU A 40 -24.39 35.42 0.37
C GLU A 40 -25.52 34.57 -0.24
N ARG A 41 -26.71 34.61 0.38
CA ARG A 41 -27.88 33.89 -0.13
C ARG A 41 -28.30 34.38 -1.51
N ALA A 42 -28.33 35.69 -1.72
CA ALA A 42 -28.71 36.27 -3.02
C ALA A 42 -27.72 35.87 -4.13
N VAL A 43 -26.42 35.99 -3.85
CA VAL A 43 -25.34 35.60 -4.78
C VAL A 43 -25.42 34.12 -5.13
N LEU A 44 -25.44 33.25 -4.11
CA LEU A 44 -25.47 31.80 -4.32
C LEU A 44 -26.78 31.33 -4.97
N SER A 45 -27.92 31.95 -4.67
CA SER A 45 -29.17 31.67 -5.38
C SER A 45 -29.12 32.04 -6.86
N GLY A 46 -28.51 33.18 -7.19
CA GLY A 46 -28.30 33.59 -8.58
C GLY A 46 -27.41 32.60 -9.33
N PHE A 47 -26.29 32.21 -8.71
CA PHE A 47 -25.37 31.22 -9.28
C PHE A 47 -26.01 29.84 -9.47
N LEU A 48 -26.73 29.33 -8.47
CA LEU A 48 -27.34 27.99 -8.51
C LEU A 48 -28.59 27.92 -9.40
N GLY A 49 -29.16 29.06 -9.80
CA GLY A 49 -30.42 29.13 -10.51
C GLY A 49 -31.62 28.68 -9.69
N CYS A 50 -31.52 28.67 -8.35
CA CYS A 50 -32.60 28.24 -7.46
C CYS A 50 -32.64 29.05 -6.16
N LYS A 51 -33.85 29.18 -5.58
CA LYS A 51 -34.03 29.85 -4.30
C LYS A 51 -33.48 28.99 -3.17
N LEU A 52 -32.51 29.51 -2.42
CA LEU A 52 -31.97 28.89 -1.22
C LEU A 52 -32.92 29.21 -0.05
N ALA A 53 -33.81 28.27 0.27
CA ALA A 53 -34.80 28.41 1.33
C ALA A 53 -34.22 28.08 2.72
N GLY A 54 -34.78 28.71 3.76
CA GLY A 54 -34.46 28.43 5.15
C GLY A 54 -33.43 29.39 5.78
N THR A 55 -33.52 29.53 7.10
CA THR A 55 -32.62 30.34 7.95
C THR A 55 -31.50 29.52 8.61
N GLY A 56 -31.54 28.18 8.50
CA GLY A 56 -30.55 27.27 9.09
C GLY A 56 -29.57 26.70 8.06
N THR A 57 -29.34 25.38 8.09
CA THR A 57 -28.40 24.69 7.19
C THR A 57 -28.97 24.54 5.78
N VAL A 58 -28.26 25.10 4.80
CA VAL A 58 -28.54 24.96 3.37
C VAL A 58 -27.68 23.85 2.79
N LYS A 59 -28.33 22.96 2.02
CA LYS A 59 -27.71 21.82 1.34
C LYS A 59 -27.53 22.15 -0.14
N ILE A 60 -26.29 22.08 -0.63
CA ILE A 60 -25.95 22.37 -2.03
C ILE A 60 -25.31 21.12 -2.63
N ALA A 61 -25.85 20.63 -3.75
CA ALA A 61 -25.30 19.45 -4.42
C ALA A 61 -23.99 19.81 -5.15
N VAL A 62 -22.91 19.09 -4.85
CA VAL A 62 -21.59 19.30 -5.48
C VAL A 62 -21.67 19.12 -7.00
N ALA A 63 -22.42 18.11 -7.45
CA ALA A 63 -22.64 17.85 -8.87
C ALA A 63 -23.39 18.98 -9.59
N GLN A 64 -24.27 19.71 -8.88
CA GLN A 64 -24.95 20.87 -9.46
C GLN A 64 -23.96 22.02 -9.69
N VAL A 65 -23.07 22.27 -8.73
CA VAL A 65 -22.03 23.31 -8.84
C VAL A 65 -21.10 23.00 -10.02
N ASP A 66 -20.58 21.77 -10.11
CA ASP A 66 -19.71 21.35 -11.22
C ASP A 66 -20.42 21.48 -12.58
N ARG A 67 -21.68 21.06 -12.67
CA ARG A 67 -22.48 21.20 -13.89
C ARG A 67 -22.62 22.67 -14.31
N ILE A 68 -22.98 23.56 -13.38
CA ILE A 68 -23.14 25.00 -13.66
C ILE A 68 -21.83 25.60 -14.15
N LEU A 69 -20.70 25.26 -13.53
CA LEU A 69 -19.39 25.77 -13.96
C LEU A 69 -19.05 25.34 -15.39
N ARG A 70 -19.31 24.08 -15.74
CA ARG A 70 -19.07 23.54 -17.09
C ARG A 70 -19.99 24.14 -18.15
N GLU A 71 -21.26 24.37 -17.81
CA GLU A 71 -22.27 24.92 -18.73
C GLU A 71 -22.26 26.45 -18.82
N SER A 72 -21.59 27.13 -17.88
CA SER A 72 -21.44 28.59 -17.86
C SER A 72 -20.34 29.08 -18.81
N THR A 73 -20.22 30.40 -18.94
CA THR A 73 -19.12 31.07 -19.65
C THR A 73 -17.73 30.76 -19.08
N PHE A 74 -17.65 30.24 -17.84
CA PHE A 74 -16.37 29.85 -17.24
C PHE A 74 -15.79 28.57 -17.86
N ALA A 75 -16.65 27.69 -18.41
CA ALA A 75 -16.27 26.45 -19.09
C ALA A 75 -15.20 25.61 -18.35
N THR A 76 -15.26 25.61 -17.01
CA THR A 76 -14.25 24.99 -16.13
C THR A 76 -14.88 23.88 -15.31
N SER A 77 -14.08 22.88 -14.91
CA SER A 77 -14.50 21.95 -13.87
C SER A 77 -14.43 22.60 -12.49
N LEU A 78 -15.19 22.06 -11.53
CA LEU A 78 -15.12 22.45 -10.13
C LEU A 78 -13.73 22.15 -9.54
N GLU A 79 -13.07 21.08 -9.96
CA GLU A 79 -11.73 20.73 -9.48
C GLU A 79 -10.68 21.75 -9.93
N ASP A 80 -10.71 22.14 -11.20
CA ASP A 80 -9.82 23.17 -11.76
C ASP A 80 -10.08 24.52 -11.11
N LEU A 81 -11.36 24.88 -10.92
CA LEU A 81 -11.72 26.12 -10.26
C LEU A 81 -11.19 26.16 -8.83
N LEU A 82 -11.41 25.11 -8.03
CA LEU A 82 -10.99 25.09 -6.64
C LEU A 82 -9.45 25.09 -6.52
N SER A 83 -8.75 24.37 -7.40
CA SER A 83 -7.28 24.36 -7.42
C SER A 83 -6.72 25.76 -7.74
N ALA A 84 -7.32 26.43 -8.73
CA ALA A 84 -6.99 27.81 -9.05
C ALA A 84 -7.41 28.81 -7.96
N TYR A 85 -8.52 28.55 -7.26
CA TYR A 85 -9.09 29.43 -6.23
C TYR A 85 -8.26 29.47 -4.96
N PHE A 86 -7.79 28.30 -4.52
CA PHE A 86 -7.00 28.15 -3.29
C PHE A 86 -5.48 28.11 -3.56
N GLU A 87 -5.06 28.22 -4.82
CA GLU A 87 -3.65 28.15 -5.24
C GLU A 87 -2.96 26.86 -4.75
N GLU A 88 -3.69 25.75 -4.73
CA GLU A 88 -3.22 24.45 -4.27
C GLU A 88 -3.66 23.34 -5.22
N GLU A 89 -2.78 22.37 -5.48
CA GLU A 89 -3.16 21.19 -6.25
C GLU A 89 -4.07 20.30 -5.38
N LEU A 90 -5.33 20.17 -5.79
CA LEU A 90 -6.30 19.34 -5.07
C LEU A 90 -6.05 17.87 -5.37
N VAL A 91 -5.05 17.28 -4.75
CA VAL A 91 -4.84 15.82 -4.80
C VAL A 91 -5.87 15.15 -3.89
N ALA A 92 -6.88 14.47 -4.46
CA ALA A 92 -7.75 13.62 -3.66
C ALA A 92 -6.90 12.58 -2.94
N LYS A 93 -7.14 12.41 -1.63
CA LYS A 93 -6.67 11.25 -0.87
C LYS A 93 -7.05 9.91 -1.54
N SER A 94 -8.04 9.87 -2.44
CA SER A 94 -8.42 8.66 -3.18
C SER A 94 -7.48 8.35 -4.35
N ALA A 95 -6.99 9.35 -5.08
CA ALA A 95 -6.03 9.19 -6.17
C ALA A 95 -4.67 8.74 -5.62
N GLU A 96 -4.21 9.36 -4.53
CA GLU A 96 -3.01 8.93 -3.80
C GLU A 96 -3.15 7.49 -3.27
N ARG A 97 -4.31 7.13 -2.71
CA ARG A 97 -4.60 5.77 -2.26
C ARG A 97 -4.61 4.76 -3.42
N ALA A 98 -5.17 5.13 -4.57
CA ALA A 98 -5.19 4.30 -5.77
C ALA A 98 -3.78 4.08 -6.32
N GLN A 99 -2.96 5.14 -6.37
CA GLN A 99 -1.57 5.06 -6.80
C GLN A 99 -0.73 4.19 -5.85
N ILE A 100 -0.91 4.35 -4.53
CA ILE A 100 -0.26 3.48 -3.53
C ILE A 100 -0.73 2.03 -3.65
N SER A 101 -2.02 1.79 -3.91
CA SER A 101 -2.55 0.44 -4.12
C SER A 101 -1.97 -0.20 -5.39
N SER A 102 -1.94 0.55 -6.49
CA SER A 102 -1.35 0.09 -7.75
C SER A 102 0.15 -0.17 -7.62
N ALA A 103 0.88 0.71 -6.93
CA ALA A 103 2.30 0.52 -6.64
C ALA A 103 2.56 -0.67 -5.69
N TRP A 104 1.63 -0.98 -4.79
CA TRP A 104 1.70 -2.18 -3.95
C TRP A 104 1.48 -3.45 -4.79
N GLU A 105 0.47 -3.45 -5.66
CA GLU A 105 0.18 -4.58 -6.54
C GLU A 105 1.32 -4.85 -7.54
N SER A 106 1.97 -3.79 -8.04
CA SER A 106 3.05 -3.92 -9.02
C SER A 106 4.30 -4.59 -8.46
N LEU A 107 4.53 -4.57 -7.14
CA LEU A 107 5.62 -5.31 -6.49
C LEU A 107 5.58 -6.81 -6.82
N PHE A 108 4.37 -7.36 -6.98
CA PHE A 108 4.15 -8.79 -7.14
C PHE A 108 4.21 -9.25 -8.60
N ALA A 109 4.18 -8.33 -9.56
CA ALA A 109 4.05 -8.65 -10.98
C ALA A 109 5.19 -9.51 -11.53
N GLN A 110 6.43 -9.32 -11.06
CA GLN A 110 7.57 -10.15 -11.45
C GLN A 110 7.61 -11.48 -10.67
N PRO A 111 7.50 -11.51 -9.32
CA PRO A 111 7.37 -12.74 -8.54
C PRO A 111 6.29 -13.71 -9.05
N GLU A 112 5.07 -13.20 -9.30
CA GLU A 112 3.91 -14.02 -9.69
C GLU A 112 4.13 -14.79 -11.01
N ARG A 113 4.95 -14.27 -11.93
CA ARG A 113 5.30 -14.94 -13.20
C ARG A 113 6.13 -16.21 -13.01
N ARG A 114 6.76 -16.39 -11.85
CA ARG A 114 7.76 -17.44 -11.59
C ARG A 114 7.21 -18.60 -10.76
N VAL A 115 6.06 -18.43 -10.11
CA VAL A 115 5.60 -19.30 -9.01
C VAL A 115 4.35 -20.13 -9.33
N ALA A 116 3.93 -20.21 -10.60
CA ALA A 116 2.66 -20.84 -10.96
C ALA A 116 2.49 -22.25 -10.35
N ASN A 117 1.35 -22.49 -9.70
CA ASN A 117 0.97 -23.76 -9.03
C ASN A 117 1.91 -24.21 -7.89
N THR A 118 2.54 -23.27 -7.18
CA THR A 118 3.37 -23.58 -6.00
C THR A 118 2.78 -23.03 -4.70
N ALA A 119 3.18 -23.59 -3.56
CA ALA A 119 2.84 -23.02 -2.25
C ALA A 119 3.42 -21.60 -2.06
N VAL A 120 4.50 -21.25 -2.79
CA VAL A 120 5.07 -19.90 -2.82
C VAL A 120 4.09 -18.90 -3.44
N ALA A 121 3.30 -19.30 -4.44
CA ALA A 121 2.25 -18.45 -5.01
C ALA A 121 1.17 -18.09 -3.99
N VAL A 122 0.79 -19.04 -3.13
CA VAL A 122 -0.19 -18.81 -2.06
C VAL A 122 0.37 -17.82 -1.04
N TRP A 123 1.63 -17.97 -0.64
CA TRP A 123 2.30 -17.03 0.25
C TRP A 123 2.35 -15.60 -0.33
N LEU A 124 2.72 -15.46 -1.61
CA LEU A 124 2.71 -14.17 -2.29
C LEU A 124 1.31 -13.54 -2.33
N ALA A 125 0.27 -14.35 -2.58
CA ALA A 125 -1.11 -13.88 -2.56
C ALA A 125 -1.54 -13.38 -1.16
N GLU A 126 -1.12 -14.05 -0.08
CA GLU A 126 -1.38 -13.56 1.28
C GLU A 126 -0.68 -12.23 1.57
N LEU A 127 0.60 -12.12 1.21
CA LEU A 127 1.34 -10.87 1.35
C LEU A 127 0.66 -9.74 0.57
N LYS A 128 0.29 -9.98 -0.69
CA LYS A 128 -0.42 -9.02 -1.55
C LYS A 128 -1.75 -8.59 -0.95
N ALA A 129 -2.49 -9.54 -0.37
CA ALA A 129 -3.72 -9.29 0.38
C ALA A 129 -3.52 -8.63 1.76
N ARG A 130 -2.28 -8.28 2.10
CA ARG A 130 -1.88 -7.61 3.35
C ARG A 130 -2.11 -8.47 4.60
N LYS A 131 -1.87 -9.77 4.46
CA LYS A 131 -2.08 -10.80 5.49
C LYS A 131 -0.80 -11.59 5.70
N GLY A 132 -0.86 -12.48 6.68
CA GLY A 132 0.21 -13.44 6.96
C GLY A 132 1.43 -12.83 7.63
N GLU A 133 2.32 -13.72 8.02
CA GLU A 133 3.64 -13.34 8.54
C GLU A 133 4.49 -12.75 7.41
N GLY A 134 5.28 -11.73 7.70
CA GLY A 134 6.12 -11.05 6.71
C GLY A 134 5.47 -9.82 6.04
N TYR A 135 4.13 -9.72 5.99
CA TYR A 135 3.46 -8.55 5.40
C TYR A 135 3.92 -7.23 6.02
N ARG A 136 4.03 -7.16 7.35
CA ARG A 136 4.49 -5.93 8.04
C ARG A 136 5.91 -5.55 7.64
N VAL A 137 6.80 -6.52 7.42
CA VAL A 137 8.17 -6.28 6.97
C VAL A 137 8.15 -5.70 5.56
N LEU A 138 7.41 -6.34 4.64
CA LEU A 138 7.28 -5.87 3.26
C LEU A 138 6.60 -4.49 3.19
N GLN A 139 5.59 -4.24 4.03
CA GLN A 139 4.90 -2.95 4.09
C GLN A 139 5.83 -1.83 4.57
N THR A 140 6.64 -2.07 5.60
CA THR A 140 7.63 -1.10 6.08
C THR A 140 8.69 -0.82 5.02
N LEU A 141 9.18 -1.86 4.36
CA LEU A 141 10.15 -1.71 3.27
C LEU A 141 9.55 -0.92 2.11
N PHE A 142 8.33 -1.24 1.66
CA PHE A 142 7.64 -0.51 0.60
C PHE A 142 7.41 0.98 0.91
N LYS A 143 7.14 1.32 2.18
CA LYS A 143 7.01 2.72 2.61
C LYS A 143 8.33 3.47 2.61
N THR A 144 9.43 2.77 2.84
CA THR A 144 10.78 3.36 2.97
C THR A 144 11.48 3.45 1.62
N ASP A 145 11.51 2.34 0.88
CA ASP A 145 12.10 2.21 -0.45
C ASP A 145 11.33 1.16 -1.28
N ARG A 146 10.60 1.64 -2.28
CA ARG A 146 9.79 0.79 -3.17
C ARG A 146 10.64 -0.09 -4.09
N VAL A 147 11.82 0.38 -4.49
CA VAL A 147 12.73 -0.36 -5.38
C VAL A 147 13.34 -1.52 -4.60
N SER A 148 13.86 -1.25 -3.40
CA SER A 148 14.37 -2.32 -2.52
C SER A 148 13.28 -3.31 -2.13
N ALA A 149 12.03 -2.87 -1.93
CA ALA A 149 10.90 -3.76 -1.67
C ALA A 149 10.66 -4.75 -2.82
N ALA A 150 10.63 -4.24 -4.06
CA ALA A 150 10.45 -5.06 -5.26
C ALA A 150 11.62 -6.06 -5.43
N GLN A 151 12.86 -5.58 -5.34
CA GLN A 151 14.06 -6.42 -5.46
C GLN A 151 14.10 -7.52 -4.38
N THR A 152 13.84 -7.15 -3.14
CA THR A 152 13.79 -8.09 -2.02
C THR A 152 12.73 -9.17 -2.26
N LEU A 153 11.53 -8.79 -2.69
CA LEU A 153 10.46 -9.75 -2.95
C LEU A 153 10.83 -10.73 -4.08
N VAL A 154 11.52 -10.27 -5.12
CA VAL A 154 12.04 -11.14 -6.19
C VAL A 154 13.08 -12.11 -5.66
N ILE A 155 14.07 -11.63 -4.88
CA ILE A 155 15.12 -12.46 -4.28
C ILE A 155 14.50 -13.53 -3.38
N ILE A 156 13.57 -13.16 -2.51
CA ILE A 156 12.94 -14.12 -1.58
C ILE A 156 12.05 -15.11 -2.31
N THR A 157 11.37 -14.69 -3.37
CA THR A 157 10.59 -15.62 -4.21
C THR A 157 11.48 -16.69 -4.83
N GLU A 158 12.60 -16.28 -5.44
CA GLU A 158 13.60 -17.20 -6.01
C GLU A 158 14.20 -18.11 -4.92
N ALA A 159 14.54 -17.55 -3.75
CA ALA A 159 15.06 -18.32 -2.62
C ALA A 159 14.08 -19.43 -2.21
N LEU A 160 12.81 -19.10 -1.98
CA LEU A 160 11.78 -20.06 -1.56
C LEU A 160 11.50 -21.13 -2.61
N LEU A 161 11.56 -20.79 -3.90
CA LEU A 161 11.46 -21.76 -5.00
C LEU A 161 12.61 -22.77 -4.95
N ARG A 162 13.87 -22.30 -4.87
CA ARG A 162 15.04 -23.19 -4.78
C ARG A 162 14.99 -24.11 -3.56
N LEU A 163 14.56 -23.60 -2.41
CA LEU A 163 14.42 -24.39 -1.18
C LEU A 163 13.32 -25.45 -1.29
N SER A 164 12.24 -25.13 -2.01
CA SER A 164 11.12 -26.04 -2.27
C SER A 164 11.48 -27.13 -3.29
N GLU A 165 12.17 -26.77 -4.38
CA GLU A 165 12.66 -27.70 -5.42
C GLU A 165 13.72 -28.67 -4.88
N GLY A 166 14.58 -28.20 -3.97
CA GLY A 166 15.55 -29.04 -3.26
C GLY A 166 14.91 -30.10 -2.36
N LYS A 167 13.58 -30.16 -2.26
CA LYS A 167 12.78 -31.02 -1.38
C LYS A 167 13.06 -30.83 0.12
N PHE A 168 13.74 -29.77 0.52
CA PHE A 168 14.00 -29.49 1.93
C PHE A 168 12.69 -29.21 2.68
N LEU A 169 11.76 -28.49 2.04
CA LEU A 169 10.48 -28.08 2.62
C LEU A 169 9.32 -29.05 2.35
N ALA A 170 9.52 -30.10 1.56
CA ALA A 170 8.42 -30.89 1.01
C ALA A 170 7.70 -31.80 2.01
N HIS A 171 8.32 -32.20 3.13
CA HIS A 171 7.79 -33.29 3.98
C HIS A 171 7.98 -33.14 5.49
N GLY A 172 7.99 -31.93 6.08
CA GLY A 172 7.90 -31.73 7.55
C GLY A 172 8.91 -32.51 8.43
N GLN A 173 9.92 -33.13 7.81
CA GLN A 173 10.91 -34.06 8.38
C GLN A 173 12.24 -33.94 7.60
N GLY A 174 12.44 -32.83 6.89
CA GLY A 174 13.68 -32.52 6.18
C GLY A 174 14.73 -32.03 7.16
N GLY A 175 15.63 -32.91 7.59
CA GLY A 175 16.74 -32.51 8.43
C GLY A 175 17.75 -33.62 8.69
N GLU A 176 17.30 -34.85 8.96
CA GLU A 176 18.22 -35.91 9.40
C GLU A 176 18.13 -37.22 8.61
N ARG A 177 17.00 -37.51 7.94
CA ARG A 177 16.79 -38.84 7.32
C ARG A 177 17.43 -39.05 5.95
N ASP A 178 17.90 -38.01 5.26
CA ASP A 178 18.34 -38.12 3.85
C ASP A 178 19.85 -37.87 3.61
N GLY A 179 20.66 -37.73 4.66
CA GLY A 179 22.12 -37.60 4.53
C GLY A 179 22.62 -36.36 3.74
N ARG A 180 21.73 -35.43 3.36
CA ARG A 180 22.08 -34.21 2.63
C ARG A 180 22.71 -33.20 3.57
N GLN A 181 23.92 -32.75 3.26
CA GLN A 181 24.58 -31.66 3.97
C GLN A 181 23.82 -30.36 3.71
N GLY A 182 23.40 -29.66 4.78
CA GLY A 182 22.74 -28.36 4.67
C GLY A 182 23.66 -27.30 4.06
N ILE A 183 23.07 -26.29 3.42
CA ILE A 183 23.80 -25.18 2.81
C ILE A 183 23.97 -24.07 3.84
N ARG A 184 25.18 -23.55 4.01
CA ARG A 184 25.43 -22.38 4.88
C ARG A 184 24.64 -21.17 4.38
N LEU A 185 23.95 -20.48 5.29
CA LEU A 185 23.12 -19.33 4.96
C LEU A 185 23.90 -18.25 4.18
N PRO A 186 25.15 -17.89 4.56
CA PRO A 186 25.90 -16.88 3.79
C PRO A 186 26.27 -17.35 2.38
N VAL A 187 26.56 -18.64 2.19
CA VAL A 187 26.81 -19.21 0.86
C VAL A 187 25.55 -19.15 0.01
N PHE A 188 24.40 -19.47 0.60
CA PHE A 188 23.11 -19.38 -0.07
C PHE A 188 22.76 -17.91 -0.43
N ALA A 189 22.95 -16.98 0.50
CA ALA A 189 22.74 -15.54 0.28
C ALA A 189 23.62 -14.99 -0.85
N ALA A 190 24.91 -15.32 -0.84
CA ALA A 190 25.85 -14.92 -1.89
C ALA A 190 25.47 -15.51 -3.25
N SER A 191 24.96 -16.75 -3.30
CA SER A 191 24.51 -17.38 -4.55
C SER A 191 23.25 -16.73 -5.16
N LEU A 192 22.47 -16.01 -4.34
CA LEU A 192 21.25 -15.33 -4.77
C LEU A 192 21.50 -13.86 -5.12
N THR A 193 22.37 -13.20 -4.37
CA THR A 193 22.48 -11.73 -4.37
C THR A 193 23.90 -11.21 -4.64
N GLY A 194 24.91 -12.08 -4.58
CA GLY A 194 26.31 -11.70 -4.55
C GLY A 194 26.82 -11.26 -3.17
N ASP A 195 25.92 -11.11 -2.19
CA ASP A 195 26.24 -10.66 -0.83
C ASP A 195 25.95 -11.77 0.21
N PRO A 196 26.96 -12.27 0.94
CA PRO A 196 26.78 -13.27 2.00
C PRO A 196 25.87 -12.81 3.16
N HIS A 197 25.73 -11.50 3.39
CA HIS A 197 24.98 -10.95 4.53
C HIS A 197 23.54 -10.56 4.16
N ALA A 198 23.14 -10.71 2.89
CA ALA A 198 21.84 -10.26 2.41
C ALA A 198 20.64 -10.92 3.13
N LEU A 199 20.83 -12.09 3.75
CA LEU A 199 19.77 -12.85 4.43
C LEU A 199 19.93 -12.87 5.97
N ASP A 200 20.72 -11.96 6.51
CA ASP A 200 20.93 -11.83 7.96
C ASP A 200 19.65 -11.37 8.68
N VAL A 201 19.61 -11.58 10.01
CA VAL A 201 18.39 -11.38 10.82
C VAL A 201 17.96 -9.91 10.90
N ASP A 202 18.91 -9.00 10.83
CA ASP A 202 18.75 -7.56 10.81
C ASP A 202 18.32 -7.04 9.43
N GLN A 203 18.46 -7.84 8.37
CA GLN A 203 18.01 -7.51 7.03
C GLN A 203 16.51 -7.81 6.81
N PRO A 204 15.77 -6.91 6.12
CA PRO A 204 14.38 -7.18 5.74
C PRO A 204 14.22 -8.46 4.92
N ALA A 205 15.18 -8.77 4.05
CA ALA A 205 15.20 -9.97 3.23
C ALA A 205 15.30 -11.24 4.10
N GLY A 206 16.20 -11.28 5.09
CA GLY A 206 16.30 -12.41 6.03
C GLY A 206 15.02 -12.64 6.82
N ARG A 207 14.37 -11.56 7.31
CA ARG A 207 13.07 -11.68 8.00
C ARG A 207 11.95 -12.18 7.07
N LEU A 208 11.91 -11.71 5.83
CA LEU A 208 10.94 -12.18 4.84
C LEU A 208 11.17 -13.65 4.47
N LEU A 209 12.44 -14.08 4.32
CA LEU A 209 12.79 -15.47 4.09
C LEU A 209 12.23 -16.38 5.18
N LEU A 210 12.46 -16.04 6.45
CA LEU A 210 11.97 -16.82 7.59
C LEU A 210 10.43 -16.90 7.60
N SER A 211 9.75 -15.78 7.30
CA SER A 211 8.28 -15.77 7.22
C SER A 211 7.76 -16.68 6.10
N GLY A 212 8.44 -16.72 4.95
CA GLY A 212 8.11 -17.60 3.84
C GLY A 212 8.34 -19.07 4.18
N ILE A 213 9.49 -19.40 4.81
CA ILE A 213 9.77 -20.76 5.27
C ILE A 213 8.72 -21.24 6.27
N ALA A 214 8.37 -20.41 7.25
CA ALA A 214 7.36 -20.75 8.25
C ALA A 214 5.98 -21.01 7.61
N PHE A 215 5.59 -20.19 6.63
CA PHE A 215 4.36 -20.39 5.86
C PHE A 215 4.38 -21.72 5.10
N LEU A 216 5.45 -22.00 4.34
CA LEU A 216 5.57 -23.22 3.54
C LEU A 216 5.62 -24.48 4.40
N ALA A 217 6.22 -24.40 5.60
CA ALA A 217 6.28 -25.50 6.56
C ALA A 217 4.98 -25.68 7.37
N GLY A 218 3.99 -24.79 7.21
CA GLY A 218 2.75 -24.82 8.01
C GLY A 218 2.95 -24.48 9.49
N THR A 219 4.01 -23.74 9.82
CA THR A 219 4.41 -23.37 11.20
C THR A 219 4.29 -21.87 11.48
N ALA A 220 3.61 -21.13 10.59
CA ALA A 220 3.37 -19.70 10.77
C ALA A 220 2.63 -19.43 12.10
N GLY A 221 3.22 -18.59 12.94
CA GLY A 221 2.66 -18.24 14.25
C GLY A 221 2.69 -19.32 15.34
N THR A 222 3.30 -20.49 15.11
CA THR A 222 3.36 -21.58 16.10
C THR A 222 4.72 -21.75 16.77
N VAL A 223 5.79 -21.27 16.14
CA VAL A 223 7.16 -21.33 16.68
C VAL A 223 7.58 -19.93 17.10
N GLU A 224 7.90 -19.73 18.38
CA GLU A 224 8.33 -18.46 18.94
C GLU A 224 9.61 -18.62 19.78
N GLY A 225 10.30 -17.51 20.06
CA GLY A 225 11.50 -17.49 20.90
C GLY A 225 12.82 -17.53 20.13
N ALA A 226 13.92 -17.55 20.90
CA ALA A 226 15.29 -17.36 20.39
C ALA A 226 15.73 -18.43 19.37
N GLU A 227 15.20 -19.66 19.47
CA GLU A 227 15.57 -20.79 18.60
C GLU A 227 14.73 -20.86 17.31
N ARG A 228 13.71 -20.00 17.16
CA ARG A 228 12.80 -20.00 15.99
C ARG A 228 13.57 -19.90 14.68
N ARG A 229 14.55 -19.01 14.60
CA ARG A 229 15.36 -18.78 13.39
C ARG A 229 16.07 -20.06 12.98
N ARG A 230 16.83 -20.66 13.89
CA ARG A 230 17.61 -21.89 13.65
C ARG A 230 16.70 -23.04 13.24
N TYR A 231 15.54 -23.18 13.89
CA TYR A 231 14.55 -24.20 13.55
C TYR A 231 14.06 -24.04 12.10
N LEU A 232 13.62 -22.83 11.72
CA LEU A 232 13.13 -22.56 10.36
C LEU A 232 14.22 -22.75 9.31
N LEU A 233 15.44 -22.24 9.56
CA LEU A 233 16.57 -22.46 8.65
C LEU A 233 16.84 -23.95 8.44
N ARG A 234 16.85 -24.74 9.53
CA ARG A 234 17.05 -26.19 9.45
C ARG A 234 15.96 -26.89 8.65
N LEU A 235 14.69 -26.52 8.83
CA LEU A 235 13.58 -27.04 8.02
C LEU A 235 13.79 -26.77 6.52
N ALA A 236 14.41 -25.65 6.18
CA ALA A 236 14.75 -25.28 4.81
C ALA A 236 16.08 -25.90 4.32
N GLY A 237 16.77 -26.71 5.12
CA GLY A 237 18.08 -27.25 4.78
C GLY A 237 19.21 -26.20 4.82
N LEU A 238 19.01 -25.09 5.51
CA LEU A 238 19.98 -24.02 5.71
C LEU A 238 20.65 -24.14 7.08
N LEU A 239 21.94 -23.84 7.13
CA LEU A 239 22.74 -23.81 8.37
C LEU A 239 23.05 -22.35 8.74
N ASP A 240 22.78 -21.98 9.98
CA ASP A 240 23.16 -20.69 10.54
C ASP A 240 24.67 -20.73 10.89
N ASP A 241 25.47 -19.81 10.36
CA ASP A 241 26.93 -19.79 10.55
C ASP A 241 27.35 -19.21 11.92
N ASP A 242 26.41 -18.70 12.73
CA ASP A 242 26.63 -18.15 14.08
C ASP A 242 27.04 -19.20 15.16
N ILE A 243 27.58 -20.35 14.73
CA ILE A 243 28.31 -21.28 15.59
C ILE A 243 29.80 -21.26 15.21
N SER A 244 30.39 -20.07 15.25
CA SER A 244 31.83 -19.95 15.51
C SER A 244 32.00 -19.53 16.97
N SER A 245 32.78 -20.30 17.72
CA SER A 245 33.19 -20.11 19.12
C SER A 245 32.18 -20.37 20.24
N GLN A 246 31.95 -21.65 20.54
CA GLN A 246 32.10 -22.12 21.93
C GLN A 246 33.23 -23.14 21.95
N VAL A 247 34.45 -22.63 22.12
CA VAL A 247 35.55 -23.36 22.75
C VAL A 247 35.46 -23.06 24.24
#